data_AF-A0A452G340-F1
#
_entry.id   AF-A0A452G340-F1
#
_cell.length_a   1.000
_cell.length_b   1.000
_cell.length_c   1.000
_cell.angle_alpha   90.00
_cell.angle_beta   90.00
_cell.angle_gamma   90.00
#
_symmetry.space_group_name_H-M   'P 1'
#
loop_
_entity.id
_entity.type
_entity.pdbx_description
1 polymer ?
#
loop_
_entity_poly.entity_id
_entity_poly.type
_entity_poly.pdbx_seq_one_letter_code
_entity_poly.pdbx_strand_id
1 'polypeptide(L)' 'MSFFSSWIKAILIIGLAFPLYCETSFASSRKMSEMREAPECSIYIRQLHFCSREMDPVCATNGKTYSNKCVFCSEKM' A
#
# COMPACT_ATOMS: atom_id res chain seq x y z
N MET A 1 45.01 5.68 -28.03
CA MET A 1 43.91 4.71 -27.82
C MET A 1 43.31 4.95 -26.44
N SER A 2 42.44 5.95 -26.29
CA SER A 2 41.95 6.40 -24.97
C SER A 2 40.42 6.48 -24.86
N PHE A 3 39.71 6.26 -25.98
CA PHE A 3 38.24 6.40 -26.04
C PHE A 3 37.50 5.24 -25.39
N PHE A 4 37.99 3.99 -25.53
CA PHE A 4 37.33 2.82 -24.97
C PHE A 4 37.38 2.76 -23.43
N SER A 5 38.49 3.23 -22.83
CA SER A 5 38.65 3.25 -21.35
C SER A 5 37.68 4.23 -20.68
N SER A 6 37.37 5.34 -21.34
CA SER A 6 36.44 6.35 -20.81
C SER A 6 35.00 5.84 -20.77
N TRP A 7 34.56 5.16 -21.84
CA TRP A 7 33.20 4.62 -21.94
C TRP A 7 32.96 3.48 -20.94
N ILE A 8 33.96 2.61 -20.73
CA ILE A 8 33.87 1.51 -19.75
C ILE A 8 33.70 2.06 -18.33
N LYS A 9 34.40 3.13 -17.98
CA LYS A 9 34.23 3.80 -16.68
C LYS A 9 32.83 4.40 -16.52
N ALA A 10 32.28 5.00 -17.57
CA ALA A 10 30.91 5.53 -17.55
C ALA A 10 29.86 4.43 -17.33
N ILE A 11 29.99 3.27 -17.99
CA ILE A 11 29.09 2.12 -17.81
C ILE A 11 29.14 1.62 -16.36
N LEU A 12 30.34 1.48 -15.78
CA LEU A 12 30.49 1.03 -14.39
C LEU A 12 29.88 2.01 -13.39
N ILE A 13 30.02 3.32 -13.61
CA ILE A 13 29.42 4.36 -12.75
C ILE A 13 27.89 4.32 -12.84
N ILE A 14 27.32 4.18 -14.03
CA ILE A 14 25.87 4.08 -14.23
C ILE A 14 25.33 2.80 -13.55
N GLY A 15 26.01 1.67 -13.72
CA GLY A 15 25.62 0.40 -13.10
C GLY A 15 25.69 0.40 -11.57
N LEU A 16 26.63 1.13 -10.97
CA LEU A 16 26.75 1.28 -9.51
C LEU A 16 25.78 2.33 -8.94
N ALA A 17 25.45 3.37 -9.70
CA ALA A 17 24.52 4.42 -9.29
C ALA A 17 23.05 4.01 -9.46
N PHE A 18 22.73 3.15 -10.42
CA PHE A 18 21.38 2.65 -10.68
C PHE A 18 20.73 1.97 -9.45
N PRO A 19 21.38 1.05 -8.72
CA PRO A 19 20.79 0.46 -7.51
C PRO A 19 20.55 1.49 -6.39
N LEU A 20 21.41 2.52 -6.25
CA LEU A 20 21.19 3.61 -5.29
C LEU A 20 20.03 4.53 -5.69
N TYR A 21 19.77 4.70 -6.99
CA TYR A 21 18.64 5.50 -7.49
C TYR A 21 17.31 4.71 -7.46
N CYS A 22 17.37 3.39 -7.67
CA CYS A 22 16.19 2.51 -7.62
C CYS A 22 15.52 2.46 -6.25
N GLU A 23 16.23 2.74 -5.16
CA GLU A 23 15.63 2.89 -3.82
C GLU A 23 14.55 3.99 -3.78
N THR A 24 14.64 5.00 -4.66
CA THR A 24 13.62 6.07 -4.75
C THR A 24 12.40 5.68 -5.60
N SER A 25 12.52 4.67 -6.46
CA SER A 25 11.45 4.24 -7.38
C SER A 25 10.83 2.88 -7.00
N PHE A 26 11.53 2.02 -6.27
CA PHE A 26 11.02 0.70 -5.86
C PHE A 26 10.35 0.69 -4.48
N ALA A 27 10.58 1.70 -3.64
CA ALA A 27 9.76 1.94 -2.45
C ALA A 27 8.33 2.42 -2.77
N SER A 28 8.06 2.78 -4.04
CA SER A 28 6.73 3.14 -4.54
C SER A 28 5.97 1.95 -5.12
N SER A 29 6.21 0.74 -4.62
CA SER A 29 5.21 -0.35 -4.65
C SER A 29 4.84 -0.81 -3.25
N ARG A 30 4.88 0.09 -2.26
CA ARG A 30 3.66 0.17 -1.45
C ARG A 30 2.66 0.91 -2.32
N LYS A 31 1.71 0.15 -2.88
CA LYS A 31 0.35 0.65 -3.02
C LYS A 31 -0.05 1.11 -1.61
N MET A 32 0.32 2.33 -1.25
CA MET A 32 -0.18 3.01 -0.07
C MET A 32 -1.59 3.47 -0.43
N SER A 33 -2.49 2.51 -0.64
CA SER A 33 -3.87 2.68 -0.21
C SER A 33 -3.88 2.51 1.32
N GLU A 34 -3.04 3.30 1.99
CA GLU A 34 -3.01 3.45 3.44
C GLU A 34 -2.66 4.92 3.76
N MET A 35 -3.13 5.84 2.91
CA MET A 35 -3.84 6.97 3.47
C MET A 35 -5.01 6.35 4.22
N ARG A 36 -5.22 6.71 5.48
CA ARG A 36 -6.33 6.21 6.32
C ARG A 36 -7.67 6.54 5.67
N GLU A 37 -8.09 5.76 4.70
CA GLU A 37 -9.35 5.94 4.00
C GLU A 37 -10.40 5.17 4.79
N ALA A 38 -11.32 5.90 5.40
CA ALA A 38 -12.40 5.31 6.16
C ALA A 38 -13.22 4.38 5.24
N PRO A 39 -13.68 3.22 5.74
CA PRO A 39 -14.52 2.35 4.93
C PRO A 39 -15.84 3.06 4.58
N GLU A 40 -16.24 2.96 3.32
CA GLU A 40 -17.54 3.42 2.85
C GLU A 40 -18.65 2.56 3.45
N CYS A 41 -19.39 3.10 4.43
CA CYS A 41 -20.49 2.36 5.06
C CYS A 41 -21.80 2.40 4.29
N SER A 42 -21.90 3.26 3.26
CA SER A 42 -23.09 3.43 2.44
C SER A 42 -23.53 2.14 1.73
N ILE A 43 -22.58 1.30 1.34
CA ILE A 43 -22.83 0.03 0.64
C ILE A 43 -23.45 -1.05 1.55
N TYR A 44 -23.26 -0.94 2.87
CA TYR A 44 -23.74 -1.94 3.84
C TYR A 44 -25.13 -1.60 4.42
N ILE A 45 -25.74 -0.48 4.02
CA ILE A 45 -27.08 -0.04 4.47
C ILE A 45 -28.18 -1.07 4.16
N ARG A 46 -28.00 -1.93 3.15
CA ARG A 46 -28.95 -3.01 2.84
C ARG A 46 -28.59 -4.36 3.45
N GLN A 47 -27.44 -4.45 4.11
CA GLN A 47 -26.87 -5.69 4.69
C GLN A 47 -26.70 -5.59 6.21
N LEU A 48 -27.60 -4.86 6.88
CA LEU A 48 -27.67 -4.85 8.34
C LEU A 48 -27.75 -6.30 8.83
N HIS A 49 -26.70 -6.76 9.52
CA HIS A 49 -26.56 -8.07 10.15
C HIS A 49 -26.20 -9.28 9.28
N PHE A 50 -25.97 -9.13 7.98
CA PHE A 50 -25.47 -10.22 7.12
C PHE A 50 -24.10 -9.87 6.54
N CYS A 51 -23.05 -10.00 7.34
CA CYS A 51 -21.68 -9.84 6.90
C CYS A 51 -21.04 -11.19 6.51
N SER A 52 -20.19 -11.18 5.49
CA SER A 52 -19.32 -12.31 5.17
C SER A 52 -18.34 -12.58 6.31
N ARG A 53 -17.83 -13.82 6.37
CA ARG A 53 -16.78 -14.22 7.32
C ARG A 53 -15.37 -13.96 6.78
N GLU A 54 -15.26 -13.07 5.81
CA GLU A 54 -13.98 -12.62 5.28
C GLU A 54 -13.21 -11.87 6.37
N MET A 55 -11.90 -12.12 6.46
CA MET A 55 -11.01 -11.49 7.42
C MET A 55 -10.24 -10.36 6.73
N ASP A 56 -10.71 -9.13 6.91
CA ASP A 56 -10.12 -7.88 6.41
C ASP A 56 -10.13 -6.84 7.54
N PRO A 57 -9.21 -6.94 8.52
CA PRO A 57 -9.35 -6.28 9.81
C PRO A 57 -9.33 -4.74 9.70
N VAL A 58 -10.31 -4.09 10.35
CA VAL A 58 -10.42 -2.63 10.41
C VAL A 58 -10.12 -2.14 11.82
N CYS A 59 -9.08 -1.33 11.96
CA CYS A 59 -8.74 -0.67 13.22
C CYS A 59 -9.56 0.62 13.40
N ALA A 60 -10.42 0.65 14.41
CA ALA A 60 -11.25 1.80 14.69
C ALA A 60 -10.61 2.73 15.73
N THR A 61 -11.04 3.98 15.74
CA THR A 61 -10.57 5.00 16.70
C THR A 61 -11.01 4.74 18.14
N ASN A 62 -11.99 3.85 18.34
CA ASN A 62 -12.45 3.41 19.66
C ASN A 62 -11.54 2.32 20.28
N GLY A 63 -10.42 1.97 19.64
CA GLY A 63 -9.50 0.94 20.11
C GLY A 63 -9.96 -0.50 19.86
N LYS A 64 -11.11 -0.70 19.18
CA LYS A 64 -11.57 -2.02 18.73
C LYS A 64 -11.07 -2.30 17.32
N THR A 65 -10.74 -3.56 17.07
CA THR A 65 -10.51 -4.08 15.71
C THR A 65 -11.71 -4.90 15.28
N TYR A 66 -12.25 -4.58 14.12
CA TYR A 66 -13.40 -5.27 13.53
C TYR A 66 -12.90 -6.26 12.48
N SER A 67 -13.55 -7.42 12.36
CA SER A 67 -13.11 -8.49 11.45
C SER A 67 -13.16 -8.10 9.97
N ASN A 68 -14.09 -7.23 9.60
CA ASN A 68 -14.19 -6.63 8.26
C ASN A 68 -14.98 -5.31 8.26
N LYS A 69 -14.97 -4.64 7.12
CA LYS A 69 -15.66 -3.37 6.86
C LYS A 69 -17.17 -3.44 7.10
N CYS A 70 -17.81 -4.55 6.77
CA CYS A 70 -19.24 -4.75 7.02
C CYS A 70 -19.55 -4.76 8.52
N VAL A 71 -18.80 -5.54 9.30
CA VAL A 71 -18.98 -5.64 10.76
C VAL A 71 -18.69 -4.30 11.45
N PHE A 72 -17.69 -3.57 10.95
CA PHE A 72 -17.43 -2.19 11.42
C PHE A 72 -18.62 -1.26 11.14
N CYS A 73 -19.16 -1.28 9.93
CA CYS A 73 -20.26 -0.41 9.53
C CYS A 73 -21.60 -0.78 10.18
N SER A 74 -21.82 -2.05 10.54
CA SER A 74 -23.01 -2.47 11.27
C SER A 74 -23.05 -2.01 12.72
N GLU A 75 -21.89 -1.74 13.34
CA GLU A 75 -21.81 -1.19 14.71
C GLU A 75 -22.08 0.32 14.75
N LYS A 76 -21.90 1.02 13.61
CA LYS A 76 -22.08 2.47 13.50
C LYS A 76 -23.56 2.90 13.34
N MET A 77 -24.47 1.94 13.27
CA MET A 77 -25.93 2.16 13.14
C MET A 77 -26.63 2.12 14.49
#